data_AF-A0A359E233-F1
#
_entry.id   AF-A0A359E233-F1
#
_cell.length_a   1.000
_cell.length_b   1.000
_cell.length_c   1.000
_cell.angle_alpha   90.00
_cell.angle_beta   90.00
_cell.angle_gamma   90.00
#
_symmetry.space_group_name_H-M   'P 1'
#
loop_
_entity.id
_entity.type
_entity.pdbx_description
1 polymer ?
#
loop_
_entity_poly.entity_id
_entity_poly.type
_entity_poly.pdbx_seq_one_letter_code
_entity_poly.pdbx_strand_id
1 'polypeptide(L)'
;MLIASVLLFIGLAWFSNNVLPEANQKARSLFIDIRLKKPGFELKPNIFYDGIEGYTFLVERIDGETDSLYSITLFQKADKTRDRAYIVADKGLLVSQGEQALTLHLINGTSMEFTRNKRRSDDIIERNHFKKHIMSLDLSNLSFMRSNPEDRNRSDRTMSSRAMMAVVDSLFNEIDDQQSLMSENMLLFPSSKYQGRESF
;
A
#
# COMPACT_ATOMS: atom_id res chain seq x y z
N MET A 1 23.30 25.65 -31.47
CA MET A 1 23.07 25.27 -30.05
C MET A 1 21.67 25.62 -29.60
N LEU A 2 21.25 26.90 -29.60
CA LEU A 2 19.91 27.32 -29.12
C LEU A 2 18.72 26.64 -29.83
N ILE A 3 18.73 26.52 -31.16
CA ILE A 3 17.63 25.89 -31.92
C ILE A 3 17.48 24.40 -31.55
N ALA A 4 18.60 23.70 -31.38
CA ALA A 4 18.60 22.30 -30.95
C ALA A 4 18.09 22.17 -29.51
N SER A 5 18.46 23.08 -28.61
CA SER A 5 17.96 23.13 -27.24
C SER A 5 16.44 23.36 -27.17
N VAL A 6 15.90 24.25 -28.01
CA VAL A 6 14.45 24.52 -28.07
C VAL A 6 13.68 23.30 -28.59
N LEU A 7 14.17 22.65 -29.66
CA LEU A 7 13.57 21.42 -30.19
C LEU A 7 13.56 20.29 -29.14
N LEU A 8 14.68 20.12 -28.43
CA LEU A 8 14.82 19.12 -27.38
C LEU A 8 13.89 19.42 -26.19
N PHE A 9 13.76 20.70 -25.81
CA PHE A 9 12.81 21.13 -24.77
C PHE A 9 11.36 20.81 -25.15
N ILE A 10 10.93 21.10 -26.38
CA ILE A 10 9.56 20.79 -26.85
C ILE A 10 9.30 19.29 -26.79
N GLY A 11 10.27 18.46 -27.23
CA GLY A 11 10.17 17.01 -27.17
C GLY A 11 10.05 16.48 -25.74
N LEU A 12 10.89 16.98 -24.81
CA LEU A 12 10.84 16.62 -23.40
C LEU A 12 9.55 17.07 -22.72
N ALA A 13 9.07 18.29 -23.00
CA ALA A 13 7.83 18.80 -22.46
C ALA A 13 6.63 17.94 -22.92
N TRP A 14 6.60 17.53 -24.19
CA TRP A 14 5.57 16.62 -24.69
C TRP A 14 5.65 15.23 -24.05
N PHE A 15 6.85 14.66 -23.97
CA PHE A 15 7.09 13.36 -23.32
C PHE A 15 6.67 13.37 -21.86
N SER A 16 7.06 14.39 -21.10
CA SER A 16 6.74 14.52 -19.68
C SER A 16 5.24 14.67 -19.42
N ASN A 17 4.50 15.35 -20.31
CA ASN A 17 3.10 15.65 -20.07
C ASN A 17 2.12 14.62 -20.64
N ASN A 18 2.52 13.83 -21.64
CA ASN A 18 1.62 12.88 -22.29
C ASN A 18 2.13 11.44 -22.18
N VAL A 19 3.40 11.20 -22.52
CA VAL A 19 3.93 9.82 -22.62
C VAL A 19 4.21 9.24 -21.24
N LEU A 20 4.89 9.98 -20.36
CA LEU A 20 5.27 9.49 -19.04
C LEU A 20 4.06 9.12 -18.17
N PRO A 21 3.01 9.95 -18.06
CA PRO A 21 1.83 9.60 -17.26
C PRO A 21 1.10 8.38 -17.82
N GLU A 22 0.91 8.30 -19.14
CA GLU A 22 0.21 7.19 -19.77
C GLU A 22 0.98 5.87 -19.66
N ALA A 23 2.31 5.90 -19.88
CA ALA A 23 3.17 4.74 -19.73
C ALA A 23 3.15 4.20 -18.30
N ASN A 24 3.19 5.08 -17.30
CA ASN A 24 3.11 4.68 -15.90
C ASN A 24 1.76 4.05 -15.55
N GLN A 25 0.64 4.60 -16.05
CA GLN A 25 -0.67 4.00 -15.85
C GLN A 25 -0.74 2.59 -16.47
N LYS A 26 -0.27 2.43 -17.71
CA LYS A 26 -0.23 1.11 -18.39
C LYS A 26 0.65 0.10 -17.65
N ALA A 27 1.84 0.53 -17.21
CA ALA A 27 2.73 -0.32 -16.42
C ALA A 27 2.07 -0.75 -15.09
N ARG A 28 1.36 0.18 -14.42
CA ARG A 28 0.60 -0.11 -13.19
C ARG A 28 -0.48 -1.16 -13.44
N SER A 29 -1.30 -0.98 -14.49
CA SER A 29 -2.36 -1.94 -14.84
C SER A 29 -1.79 -3.32 -15.16
N LEU A 30 -0.73 -3.40 -15.97
CA LEU A 30 -0.09 -4.68 -16.30
C LEU A 30 0.44 -5.40 -15.05
N PHE A 31 1.03 -4.65 -14.11
CA PHE A 31 1.54 -5.21 -12.87
C PHE A 31 0.42 -5.78 -11.99
N ILE A 32 -0.71 -5.08 -11.89
CA ILE A 32 -1.92 -5.59 -11.21
C ILE A 32 -2.38 -6.89 -11.87
N ASP A 33 -2.49 -6.90 -13.20
CA ASP A 33 -2.93 -8.08 -13.96
C ASP A 33 -2.02 -9.30 -13.73
N ILE A 34 -0.69 -9.09 -13.67
CA ILE A 34 0.28 -10.15 -13.38
C ILE A 34 0.04 -10.72 -11.97
N ARG A 35 -0.11 -9.86 -10.96
CA ARG A 35 -0.37 -10.31 -9.58
C ARG A 35 -1.70 -11.03 -9.43
N LEU A 36 -2.74 -10.60 -10.16
CA LEU A 36 -4.04 -11.28 -10.16
C LEU A 36 -3.95 -12.68 -10.78
N LYS A 37 -3.22 -12.80 -11.89
CA LYS A 37 -3.04 -14.09 -12.58
C LYS A 37 -2.07 -15.03 -11.88
N LYS A 38 -1.07 -14.49 -11.17
CA LYS A 38 -0.04 -15.25 -10.45
C LYS A 38 0.21 -14.64 -9.08
N PRO A 39 -0.70 -14.85 -8.10
CA PRO A 39 -0.58 -14.25 -6.78
C PRO A 39 0.66 -14.70 -6.01
N GLY A 40 1.17 -15.91 -6.30
CA GLY A 40 2.41 -16.43 -5.73
C GLY A 40 3.70 -15.95 -6.42
N PHE A 41 3.62 -15.11 -7.47
CA PHE A 41 4.79 -14.75 -8.30
C PHE A 41 5.92 -14.05 -7.52
N GLU A 42 5.58 -13.24 -6.54
CA GLU A 42 6.57 -12.50 -5.74
C GLU A 42 7.11 -13.31 -4.55
N LEU A 43 6.41 -14.37 -4.17
CA LEU A 43 6.84 -15.26 -3.11
C LEU A 43 8.04 -16.06 -3.61
N LYS A 44 9.13 -16.02 -2.83
CA LYS A 44 10.33 -16.82 -3.08
C LYS A 44 10.49 -17.84 -1.95
N PRO A 45 10.89 -19.08 -2.29
CA PRO A 45 11.09 -20.10 -1.27
C PRO A 45 12.21 -19.69 -0.31
N ASN A 46 11.98 -19.94 0.99
CA ASN A 46 12.91 -19.66 2.10
C ASN A 46 13.32 -18.18 2.24
N ILE A 47 12.50 -17.24 1.76
CA ILE A 47 12.71 -15.82 1.91
C ILE A 47 11.49 -15.20 2.60
N PHE A 48 11.74 -14.33 3.57
CA PHE A 48 10.68 -13.54 4.19
C PHE A 48 10.12 -12.54 3.18
N TYR A 49 8.81 -12.57 2.97
CA TYR A 49 8.09 -11.66 2.09
C TYR A 49 7.11 -10.81 2.90
N ASP A 50 7.24 -9.48 2.79
CA ASP A 50 6.49 -8.46 3.52
C ASP A 50 5.68 -7.54 2.59
N GLY A 51 5.48 -7.93 1.33
CA GLY A 51 4.76 -7.13 0.33
C GLY A 51 3.24 -7.07 0.51
N ILE A 52 2.69 -7.76 1.52
CA ILE A 52 1.27 -7.72 1.90
C ILE A 52 1.17 -7.00 3.25
N GLU A 53 0.38 -5.93 3.31
CA GLU A 53 0.27 -5.13 4.53
C GLU A 53 -0.26 -5.97 5.70
N GLY A 54 0.40 -5.84 6.85
CA GLY A 54 0.00 -6.52 8.09
C GLY A 54 0.47 -7.97 8.21
N TYR A 55 1.10 -8.54 7.17
CA TYR A 55 1.57 -9.92 7.20
C TYR A 55 2.98 -10.09 6.63
N THR A 56 3.76 -10.98 7.24
CA THR A 56 5.01 -11.47 6.69
C THR A 56 4.91 -12.97 6.46
N PHE A 57 5.30 -13.40 5.25
CA PHE A 57 5.24 -14.77 4.81
C PHE A 57 6.63 -15.39 4.79
N LEU A 58 6.72 -16.63 5.22
CA LEU A 58 7.85 -17.52 4.97
C LEU A 58 7.28 -18.83 4.44
N VAL A 59 7.73 -19.23 3.26
CA VAL A 59 7.27 -20.45 2.59
C VAL A 59 8.49 -21.27 2.19
N GLU A 60 8.53 -22.55 2.53
CA GLU A 60 9.69 -23.39 2.18
C GLU A 60 9.66 -23.81 0.71
N ARG A 61 8.48 -24.16 0.19
CA ARG A 61 8.31 -24.61 -1.20
C ARG A 61 7.05 -24.03 -1.83
N ILE A 62 7.21 -23.58 -3.07
CA ILE A 62 6.17 -22.98 -3.90
C ILE A 62 6.12 -23.78 -5.20
N ASP A 63 4.93 -24.23 -5.57
CA ASP A 63 4.67 -24.83 -6.88
C ASP A 63 4.08 -23.76 -7.81
N GLY A 64 4.84 -23.38 -8.83
CA GLY A 64 4.47 -22.31 -9.77
C GLY A 64 3.41 -22.69 -10.81
N GLU A 65 3.07 -23.98 -10.95
CA GLU A 65 2.02 -24.44 -11.88
C GLU A 65 0.66 -24.50 -11.19
N THR A 66 0.64 -24.81 -9.89
CA THR A 66 -0.60 -25.02 -9.11
C THR A 66 -0.88 -23.91 -8.09
N ASP A 67 -0.02 -22.89 -7.99
CA ASP A 67 -0.04 -21.83 -6.97
C ASP A 67 -0.15 -22.38 -5.52
N SER A 68 0.32 -23.63 -5.33
CA SER A 68 0.32 -24.30 -4.03
C SER A 68 1.56 -23.93 -3.24
N LEU A 69 1.34 -23.54 -1.98
CA LEU A 69 2.37 -23.22 -1.01
C LEU A 69 2.48 -24.39 -0.01
N TYR A 70 3.70 -24.73 0.39
CA TYR A 70 3.97 -25.80 1.33
C TYR A 70 4.88 -25.31 2.46
N SER A 71 4.60 -25.78 3.68
CA SER A 71 5.26 -25.35 4.92
C SER A 71 5.25 -23.83 5.04
N ILE A 72 4.08 -23.29 5.41
CA ILE A 72 3.82 -21.86 5.43
C ILE A 72 3.89 -21.39 6.87
N THR A 73 4.64 -20.31 7.07
CA THR A 73 4.66 -19.56 8.31
C THR A 73 4.22 -18.13 8.02
N LEU A 74 3.18 -17.67 8.70
CA LEU A 74 2.71 -16.29 8.64
C LEU A 74 2.91 -15.61 9.99
N PHE A 75 3.41 -14.39 9.91
CA PHE A 75 3.48 -13.45 11.03
C PHE A 75 2.48 -12.34 10.78
N GLN A 76 1.47 -12.23 11.64
CA GLN A 76 0.50 -11.15 11.62
C GLN A 76 0.96 -10.04 12.57
N LYS A 77 1.10 -8.83 12.03
CA LYS A 77 1.40 -7.63 12.81
C LYS A 77 0.14 -7.17 13.54
N ALA A 78 0.28 -6.77 14.80
CA ALA A 78 -0.81 -6.15 15.54
C ALA A 78 -1.12 -4.75 14.98
N ASP A 79 -2.39 -4.42 14.87
CA ASP A 79 -2.90 -3.10 14.52
C ASP A 79 -4.01 -2.66 15.50
N LYS A 80 -4.86 -1.68 15.13
CA LYS A 80 -5.95 -1.19 16.00
C LYS A 80 -7.10 -2.19 16.13
N THR A 81 -7.28 -3.09 15.17
CA THR A 81 -8.40 -4.01 15.05
C THR A 81 -7.99 -5.49 15.16
N ARG A 82 -6.69 -5.77 15.13
CA ARG A 82 -6.11 -7.11 15.06
C ARG A 82 -4.97 -7.28 16.04
N ASP A 83 -5.00 -8.39 16.74
CA ASP A 83 -3.91 -8.81 17.60
C ASP A 83 -2.73 -9.37 16.79
N ARG A 84 -1.58 -9.49 17.45
CA ARG A 84 -0.43 -10.18 16.86
C ARG A 84 -0.78 -11.67 16.77
N ALA A 85 -0.47 -12.30 15.65
CA ALA A 85 -0.66 -13.73 15.49
C ALA A 85 0.53 -14.39 14.79
N TYR A 86 0.72 -15.67 15.10
CA TYR A 86 1.66 -16.55 14.44
C TYR A 86 0.89 -17.76 13.91
N ILE A 87 0.94 -18.00 12.60
CA ILE A 87 0.14 -19.05 11.95
C ILE A 87 1.08 -19.95 11.16
N VAL A 88 1.03 -21.25 11.41
CA VAL A 88 1.79 -22.26 10.68
C VAL A 88 0.83 -23.24 10.04
N ALA A 89 1.08 -23.63 8.78
CA ALA A 89 0.26 -24.61 8.07
C ALA A 89 1.10 -25.47 7.12
N ASP A 90 0.67 -26.72 6.92
CA ASP A 90 1.37 -27.67 6.04
C ASP A 90 1.21 -27.31 4.55
N LYS A 91 -0.01 -26.90 4.17
CA LYS A 91 -0.35 -26.53 2.80
C LYS A 91 -1.17 -25.25 2.78
N GLY A 92 -0.99 -24.47 1.74
CA GLY A 92 -1.86 -23.36 1.43
C GLY A 92 -2.04 -23.12 -0.05
N LEU A 93 -3.10 -22.39 -0.37
CA LEU A 93 -3.49 -22.06 -1.72
C LEU A 93 -3.89 -20.59 -1.76
N LEU A 94 -3.29 -19.85 -2.67
CA LEU A 94 -3.65 -18.47 -2.94
C LEU A 94 -4.72 -18.45 -4.04
N VAL A 95 -5.85 -17.79 -3.75
CA VAL A 95 -6.96 -17.66 -4.68
C VAL A 95 -7.27 -16.17 -4.84
N SER A 96 -7.12 -15.65 -6.05
CA SER A 96 -7.53 -14.29 -6.37
C SER A 96 -9.06 -14.19 -6.29
N GLN A 97 -9.57 -13.21 -5.54
CA GLN A 97 -10.98 -12.90 -5.43
C GLN A 97 -11.23 -11.50 -5.99
N GLY A 98 -11.49 -11.42 -7.30
CA GLY A 98 -11.63 -10.15 -8.00
C GLY A 98 -10.31 -9.39 -8.12
N GLU A 99 -10.36 -8.07 -8.30
CA GLU A 99 -9.17 -7.25 -8.61
C GLU A 99 -8.40 -6.76 -7.38
N GLN A 100 -8.97 -6.84 -6.17
CA GLN A 100 -8.46 -6.13 -4.99
C GLN A 100 -8.31 -7.00 -3.73
N ALA A 101 -8.71 -8.27 -3.78
CA ALA A 101 -8.61 -9.17 -2.64
C ALA A 101 -7.95 -10.50 -3.03
N LEU A 102 -7.12 -11.01 -2.13
CA LEU A 102 -6.50 -12.32 -2.25
C LEU A 102 -6.93 -13.17 -1.06
N THR A 103 -7.49 -14.33 -1.33
CA THR A 103 -7.85 -15.26 -0.28
C THR A 103 -6.77 -16.32 -0.14
N LEU A 104 -6.21 -16.46 1.07
CA LEU A 104 -5.30 -17.55 1.41
C LEU A 104 -6.07 -18.64 2.14
N HIS A 105 -6.09 -19.83 1.55
CA HIS A 105 -6.57 -21.04 2.20
C HIS A 105 -5.40 -21.75 2.83
N LEU A 106 -5.42 -21.93 4.15
CA LEU A 106 -4.46 -22.72 4.89
C LEU A 106 -5.11 -24.05 5.31
N ILE A 107 -4.35 -25.13 5.20
CA ILE A 107 -4.82 -26.50 5.47
C ILE A 107 -3.86 -27.13 6.49
N ASN A 108 -4.45 -27.75 7.52
CA ASN A 108 -3.76 -28.43 8.62
C ASN A 108 -2.69 -27.53 9.25
N GLY A 109 -3.14 -26.67 10.17
CA GLY A 109 -2.26 -25.69 10.78
C GLY A 109 -2.62 -25.36 12.22
N THR A 110 -1.77 -24.53 12.81
CA THR A 110 -1.93 -24.00 14.16
C THR A 110 -1.78 -22.49 14.11
N SER A 111 -2.71 -21.77 14.73
CA SER A 111 -2.58 -20.34 14.99
C SER A 111 -2.31 -20.10 16.48
N MET A 112 -1.47 -19.12 16.76
CA MET A 112 -1.20 -18.59 18.09
C MET A 112 -1.43 -17.09 18.07
N GLU A 113 -2.46 -16.63 18.78
CA GLU A 113 -2.84 -15.23 18.87
C GLU A 113 -2.41 -14.67 20.23
N PHE A 114 -1.92 -13.43 20.22
CA PHE A 114 -1.39 -12.72 21.39
C PHE A 114 -2.26 -11.51 21.65
N THR A 115 -3.29 -11.70 22.48
CA THR A 115 -4.24 -10.63 22.83
C THR A 115 -3.68 -9.77 23.94
N ARG A 116 -3.57 -8.47 23.66
CA ARG A 116 -3.13 -7.49 24.65
C ARG A 116 -4.24 -7.20 25.65
N ASN A 117 -4.02 -7.58 26.89
CA ASN A 117 -4.94 -7.22 27.96
C ASN A 117 -4.66 -5.78 28.42
N LYS A 118 -5.58 -4.83 28.17
CA LYS A 118 -5.41 -3.43 28.63
C LYS A 118 -5.35 -3.27 30.16
N ARG A 119 -5.72 -4.30 30.93
CA ARG A 119 -5.81 -4.28 32.40
C ARG A 119 -4.73 -5.11 33.12
N ARG A 120 -3.99 -5.96 32.42
CA ARG A 120 -2.89 -6.77 32.97
C ARG A 120 -1.66 -6.62 32.09
N SER A 121 -0.47 -6.66 32.68
CA SER A 121 0.79 -6.53 31.91
C SER A 121 1.15 -7.79 31.11
N ASP A 122 0.43 -8.90 31.28
CA ASP A 122 0.67 -10.15 30.55
C ASP A 122 -0.25 -10.30 29.34
N ASP A 123 0.35 -10.73 28.22
CA ASP A 123 -0.35 -11.13 27.01
C ASP A 123 -1.06 -12.47 27.23
N ILE A 124 -2.33 -12.55 26.79
CA ILE A 124 -3.06 -13.82 26.75
C ILE A 124 -2.71 -14.50 25.43
N ILE A 125 -2.23 -15.74 25.51
CA ILE A 125 -1.88 -16.54 24.34
C ILE A 125 -3.00 -17.54 24.07
N GLU A 126 -3.67 -17.40 22.93
CA GLU A 126 -4.67 -18.35 22.47
C GLU A 126 -4.08 -19.23 21.37
N ARG A 127 -4.17 -20.56 21.51
CA ARG A 127 -3.70 -21.52 20.51
C ARG A 127 -4.87 -22.29 19.92
N ASN A 128 -4.99 -22.25 18.59
CA ASN A 128 -6.04 -22.95 17.86
C ASN A 128 -5.43 -23.89 16.80
N HIS A 129 -5.93 -25.11 16.73
CA HIS A 129 -5.57 -26.06 15.67
C HIS A 129 -6.73 -26.14 14.69
N PHE A 130 -6.44 -25.96 13.40
CA PHE A 130 -7.45 -25.92 12.36
C PHE A 130 -7.14 -26.91 11.24
N LYS A 131 -8.19 -27.55 10.73
CA LYS A 131 -8.11 -28.33 9.48
C LYS A 131 -8.10 -27.41 8.26
N LYS A 132 -8.87 -26.33 8.30
CA LYS A 132 -8.97 -25.32 7.26
C LYS A 132 -9.10 -23.94 7.91
N HIS A 133 -8.28 -23.01 7.47
CA HIS A 133 -8.38 -21.60 7.83
C HIS A 133 -8.37 -20.76 6.57
N ILE A 134 -9.30 -19.82 6.44
CA ILE A 134 -9.44 -18.95 5.28
C ILE A 134 -9.23 -17.53 5.76
N MET A 135 -8.31 -16.82 5.14
CA MET A 135 -8.04 -15.42 5.45
C MET A 135 -8.08 -14.60 4.16
N SER A 136 -8.71 -13.43 4.25
CA SER A 136 -8.70 -12.44 3.18
C SER A 136 -7.55 -11.47 3.40
N LEU A 137 -6.79 -11.23 2.36
CA LEU A 137 -5.68 -10.31 2.30
C LEU A 137 -6.11 -9.17 1.39
N ASP A 138 -6.14 -7.97 1.94
CA ASP A 138 -6.48 -6.79 1.20
C ASP A 138 -5.29 -6.34 0.35
N LEU A 139 -5.47 -6.34 -0.97
CA LEU A 139 -4.49 -5.83 -1.92
C LEU A 139 -4.73 -4.35 -2.26
N SER A 140 -5.73 -3.71 -1.67
CA SER A 140 -6.04 -2.30 -1.90
C SER A 140 -4.93 -1.37 -1.41
N ASN A 141 -4.18 -1.77 -0.37
CA ASN A 141 -3.14 -0.96 0.27
C ASN A 141 -1.71 -1.22 -0.23
N LEU A 142 -1.54 -1.88 -1.38
CA LEU A 142 -0.22 -2.24 -1.90
C LEU A 142 0.70 -1.01 -2.05
N SER A 143 1.82 -1.06 -1.31
CA SER A 143 2.70 0.09 -1.00
C SER A 143 3.39 0.73 -2.21
N PHE A 144 3.37 0.11 -3.39
CA PHE A 144 3.88 0.73 -4.62
C PHE A 144 2.89 1.72 -5.27
N MET A 145 1.69 1.87 -4.70
CA MET A 145 0.60 2.61 -5.34
C MET A 145 -0.13 3.59 -4.42
N ARG A 146 0.25 3.67 -3.14
CA ARG A 146 -0.05 4.89 -2.40
C ARG A 146 0.83 5.98 -2.99
N SER A 147 0.22 6.84 -3.82
CA SER A 147 0.39 8.27 -3.62
C SER A 147 -0.07 8.58 -2.19
N ASN A 148 0.69 8.13 -1.21
CA ASN A 148 0.44 8.44 0.19
C ASN A 148 0.55 9.97 0.21
N PRO A 149 -0.43 10.72 0.73
CA PRO A 149 -0.31 12.16 0.88
C PRO A 149 0.98 12.55 1.66
N GLU A 150 1.48 11.61 2.47
CA GLU A 150 2.75 11.70 3.22
C GLU A 150 4.00 11.35 2.39
N ASP A 151 3.88 10.53 1.33
CA ASP A 151 4.97 10.15 0.39
C ASP A 151 4.86 10.88 -0.97
N ARG A 152 4.28 12.09 -0.96
CA ARG A 152 4.07 12.96 -2.15
C ARG A 152 5.34 13.18 -2.99
N ASN A 153 6.52 13.17 -2.36
CA ASN A 153 7.80 13.43 -3.01
C ASN A 153 8.16 12.49 -4.19
N ARG A 154 7.55 11.30 -4.30
CA ARG A 154 7.84 10.37 -5.42
C ARG A 154 6.77 10.35 -6.50
N SER A 155 5.50 10.56 -6.17
CA SER A 155 4.38 10.46 -7.12
C SER A 155 4.26 11.68 -8.02
N ASP A 156 4.56 12.87 -7.50
CA ASP A 156 4.35 14.16 -8.18
C ASP A 156 5.23 14.30 -9.44
N ARG A 157 6.42 13.68 -9.42
CA ARG A 157 7.41 13.74 -10.53
C ARG A 157 6.96 13.03 -11.80
N THR A 158 5.86 12.29 -11.75
CA THR A 158 5.35 11.49 -12.86
C THR A 158 3.96 11.91 -13.34
N MET A 159 3.40 12.96 -12.73
CA MET A 159 2.10 13.50 -13.10
C MET A 159 2.24 14.50 -14.26
N SER A 160 1.17 14.63 -15.06
CA SER A 160 1.11 15.70 -16.06
C SER A 160 0.98 17.06 -15.37
N SER A 161 1.43 18.14 -16.02
CA SER A 161 1.30 19.50 -15.44
C SER A 161 -0.12 19.87 -15.04
N ARG A 162 -1.12 19.43 -15.82
CA ARG A 162 -2.53 19.68 -15.52
C ARG A 162 -3.01 18.96 -14.26
N ALA A 163 -2.55 17.72 -14.06
CA ALA A 163 -2.86 16.96 -12.86
C ALA A 163 -2.21 17.59 -11.63
N MET A 164 -0.96 18.05 -11.74
CA MET A 164 -0.29 18.78 -10.66
C MET A 164 -1.03 20.07 -10.28
N MET A 165 -1.53 20.84 -11.26
CA MET A 165 -2.35 22.04 -10.99
C MET A 165 -3.64 21.71 -10.24
N ALA A 166 -4.35 20.65 -10.65
CA ALA A 166 -5.56 20.23 -9.95
C ALA A 166 -5.30 19.80 -8.49
N VAL A 167 -4.13 19.22 -8.21
CA VAL A 167 -3.70 18.90 -6.83
C VAL A 167 -3.42 20.18 -6.04
N VAL A 168 -2.76 21.16 -6.66
CA VAL A 168 -2.53 22.47 -6.04
C VAL A 168 -3.85 23.14 -5.65
N ASP A 169 -4.83 23.14 -6.56
CA ASP A 169 -6.15 23.68 -6.30
C ASP A 169 -6.85 22.95 -5.14
N SER A 170 -6.73 21.62 -5.08
CA SER A 170 -7.33 20.85 -3.97
C SER A 170 -6.65 21.15 -2.63
N LEU A 171 -5.33 21.38 -2.62
CA LEU A 171 -4.60 21.73 -1.40
C LEU A 171 -4.97 23.11 -0.87
N PHE A 172 -5.19 24.08 -1.76
CA PHE A 172 -5.70 25.39 -1.34
C PHE A 172 -7.08 25.28 -0.71
N ASN A 173 -7.99 24.50 -1.30
CA ASN A 173 -9.33 24.28 -0.72
C ASN A 173 -9.25 23.59 0.65
N GLU A 174 -8.38 22.58 0.83
CA GLU A 174 -8.19 21.93 2.14
C GLU A 174 -7.63 22.91 3.17
N ILE A 175 -6.67 23.77 2.79
CA ILE A 175 -6.13 24.79 3.70
C ILE A 175 -7.24 25.77 4.11
N ASP A 176 -8.08 26.19 3.18
CA ASP A 176 -9.20 27.09 3.45
C ASP A 176 -10.24 26.42 4.36
N ASP A 177 -10.56 25.15 4.14
CA ASP A 177 -11.45 24.36 4.99
C ASP A 177 -10.87 24.22 6.41
N GLN A 178 -9.60 23.87 6.54
CA GLN A 178 -8.91 23.80 7.84
C GLN A 178 -8.90 25.16 8.54
N GLN A 179 -8.67 26.26 7.81
CA GLN A 179 -8.73 27.61 8.35
C GLN A 179 -10.16 27.98 8.80
N SER A 180 -11.18 27.54 8.09
CA SER A 180 -12.58 27.78 8.47
C SER A 180 -12.95 27.02 9.76
N LEU A 181 -12.56 25.75 9.87
CA LEU A 181 -12.73 24.90 11.06
C LEU A 181 -11.94 25.44 12.26
N MET A 182 -10.73 25.96 12.00
CA MET A 182 -9.97 26.70 13.00
C MET A 182 -10.72 27.96 13.40
N SER A 183 -11.19 28.79 12.46
CA SER A 183 -11.89 30.05 12.74
C SER A 183 -13.17 29.87 13.57
N GLU A 184 -13.92 28.79 13.34
CA GLU A 184 -15.11 28.41 14.09
C GLU A 184 -14.77 27.98 15.53
N ASN A 185 -13.62 27.32 15.72
CA ASN A 185 -13.05 27.01 17.04
C ASN A 185 -12.21 28.15 17.66
N MET A 186 -11.93 29.22 16.91
CA MET A 186 -11.00 30.32 17.24
C MET A 186 -11.71 31.58 17.73
N LEU A 187 -12.90 31.43 18.34
CA LEU A 187 -13.39 32.43 19.31
C LEU A 187 -12.48 32.55 20.56
N LEU A 188 -11.36 31.82 20.64
CA LEU A 188 -10.47 31.78 21.80
C LEU A 188 -9.02 32.25 21.59
N PHE A 189 -8.48 32.44 20.37
CA PHE A 189 -7.10 32.99 20.20
C PHE A 189 -6.88 33.70 18.84
N PRO A 190 -6.25 34.89 18.76
CA PRO A 190 -6.04 35.57 17.49
C PRO A 190 -4.83 34.96 16.73
N SER A 191 -4.99 34.57 15.47
CA SER A 191 -3.87 34.28 14.56
C SER A 191 -3.71 35.38 13.52
N SER A 192 -2.46 35.85 13.34
CA SER A 192 -2.10 36.83 12.33
C SER A 192 -1.99 36.16 10.95
N LYS A 193 -2.56 36.82 9.94
CA LYS A 193 -2.54 36.42 8.54
C LYS A 193 -1.09 36.39 8.04
N TYR A 194 -0.60 35.24 7.58
CA TYR A 194 0.74 35.13 6.99
C TYR A 194 0.73 35.80 5.61
N GLN A 195 1.49 36.88 5.45
CA GLN A 195 1.59 37.64 4.20
C GLN A 195 3.01 37.43 3.64
N GLY A 196 3.19 36.34 2.89
CA GLY A 196 4.44 36.06 2.20
C GLY A 196 4.69 37.09 1.11
N ARG A 197 5.62 38.01 1.34
CA ARG A 197 6.35 38.68 0.25
C ARG A 197 7.56 37.83 -0.05
N GLU A 198 7.57 37.21 -1.23
CA GLU A 198 8.79 36.66 -1.79
C GLU A 198 9.77 37.81 -2.06
N SER A 199 11.02 37.62 -1.63
CA SER A 199 12.14 38.44 -2.05
C SER A 199 13.29 37.51 -2.46
N PHE A 200 13.48 37.44 -3.79
CA PHE A 200 14.62 36.99 -4.60
C PHE A 200 15.37 35.70 -4.20
#